data_AF-A0AB39XE06-F1
#
_entry.id   AF-A0AB39XE06-F1
#
_cell.length_a   1.000
_cell.length_b   1.000
_cell.length_c   1.000
_cell.angle_alpha   90.00
_cell.angle_beta   90.00
_cell.angle_gamma   90.00
#
_symmetry.space_group_name_H-M   'P 1'
#
loop_
_entity.id
_entity.type
_entity.pdbx_description
1 polymer ?
#
loop_
_entity_poly.entity_id
_entity_poly.type
_entity_poly.pdbx_seq_one_letter_code
_entity_poly.pdbx_strand_id
1 'polypeptide(L)'
;MKRDPELLQKLVDSIAEYGTIANACRACGVSKASFFNWCKQSASAGGDEFMVSIGEERMPFFEAVRASTRSVAFEVQENFRYRLLRGTDEIARFQGKTVYKRDPALDHLSDQDLEDLGITTRYLRDANGEFIPEMIHHEPSVHGVLAFLAAEFPKQWGNKSTVEINQRSTGVQVVKHQFAPKPSLPPVQEVAPVAAIEPPIIDVESDDLADLLGEEPIANHAETVPVAQPAPPVVEPVSAPPSQPEKVSELTRDLLDRLARRPGAERAAPIISSPIFRPEADDLDQRRIGAGSGPPPGAVKVV
;
A
#
# COMPACT_ATOMS: atom_id res chain seq x y z
N MET A 1 -35.76 18.33 10.53
CA MET A 1 -36.13 16.89 10.44
C MET A 1 -36.53 16.41 11.81
N LYS A 2 -37.68 15.75 11.92
CA LYS A 2 -38.15 15.15 13.17
C LYS A 2 -37.39 13.85 13.43
N ARG A 3 -37.32 13.49 14.71
CA ARG A 3 -36.59 12.35 15.25
C ARG A 3 -37.53 11.15 15.20
N ASP A 4 -37.43 10.36 14.14
CA ASP A 4 -38.27 9.18 13.94
C ASP A 4 -37.42 7.91 14.15
N PRO A 5 -37.92 6.90 14.90
CA PRO A 5 -37.13 5.71 15.21
C PRO A 5 -36.77 4.89 13.96
N GLU A 6 -37.65 4.89 12.95
CA GLU A 6 -37.37 4.26 11.65
C GLU A 6 -36.20 4.93 10.91
N LEU A 7 -36.05 6.24 11.05
CA LEU A 7 -34.93 6.98 10.46
C LEU A 7 -33.61 6.63 11.18
N LEU A 8 -33.66 6.47 12.50
CA LEU A 8 -32.49 6.04 13.29
C LEU A 8 -32.07 4.61 12.91
N GLN A 9 -33.02 3.70 12.72
CA GLN A 9 -32.74 2.34 12.24
C GLN A 9 -32.06 2.37 10.88
N LYS A 10 -32.66 3.07 9.90
CA LYS A 10 -32.09 3.22 8.55
C LYS A 10 -30.68 3.81 8.57
N LEU A 11 -30.40 4.75 9.46
CA LEU A 11 -29.06 5.33 9.63
C LEU A 11 -28.04 4.29 10.10
N VAL A 12 -28.40 3.43 11.05
CA VAL A 12 -27.52 2.35 11.55
C VAL A 12 -27.26 1.32 10.46
N ASP A 13 -28.30 0.90 9.73
CA ASP A 13 -28.19 -0.05 8.63
C ASP A 13 -27.31 0.52 7.50
N SER A 14 -27.51 1.80 7.17
CA SER A 14 -26.71 2.52 6.17
C SER A 14 -25.24 2.67 6.59
N ILE A 15 -24.94 2.74 7.89
CA ILE A 15 -23.54 2.76 8.37
C ILE A 15 -22.87 1.41 8.09
N ALA A 16 -23.58 0.30 8.31
CA ALA A 16 -23.09 -1.04 8.01
C ALA A 16 -22.88 -1.22 6.50
N GLU A 17 -23.78 -0.70 5.66
CA GLU A 17 -23.68 -0.83 4.20
C GLU A 17 -22.57 0.05 3.58
N TYR A 18 -22.50 1.34 3.93
CA TYR A 18 -21.58 2.27 3.26
C TYR A 18 -20.22 2.39 3.94
N GLY A 19 -20.04 1.80 5.12
CA GLY A 19 -18.82 1.83 5.91
C GLY A 19 -18.42 3.20 6.49
N THR A 20 -19.13 4.28 6.14
CA THR A 20 -18.82 5.63 6.64
C THR A 20 -20.08 6.37 7.07
N ILE A 21 -19.99 7.03 8.22
CA ILE A 21 -21.06 7.88 8.77
C ILE A 21 -21.42 9.00 7.77
N ALA A 22 -20.44 9.53 7.04
CA ALA A 22 -20.68 10.60 6.08
C ALA A 22 -21.58 10.17 4.92
N ASN A 23 -21.37 8.97 4.38
CA ASN A 23 -22.18 8.44 3.30
C ASN A 23 -23.55 7.99 3.80
N ALA A 24 -23.62 7.37 4.98
CA ALA A 24 -24.89 7.03 5.63
C ALA A 24 -25.76 8.28 5.88
N CYS A 25 -25.18 9.36 6.40
CA CYS A 25 -25.89 10.64 6.56
C CYS A 25 -26.41 11.20 5.23
N ARG A 26 -25.63 11.11 4.14
CA ARG A 26 -26.05 11.56 2.81
C ARG A 26 -27.18 10.70 2.27
N ALA A 27 -27.10 9.38 2.40
CA ALA A 27 -28.12 8.44 1.94
C ALA A 27 -29.46 8.67 2.67
N CYS A 28 -29.43 8.96 3.97
CA CYS A 28 -30.63 9.24 4.76
C CYS A 28 -31.08 10.71 4.73
N GLY A 29 -30.37 11.61 4.04
CA GLY A 29 -30.69 13.03 3.98
C GLY A 29 -30.52 13.79 5.31
N VAL A 30 -29.69 13.29 6.23
CA VAL A 30 -29.47 13.85 7.57
C VAL A 30 -28.14 14.60 7.62
N SER A 31 -28.12 15.76 8.27
CA SER A 31 -26.86 16.48 8.48
C SER A 31 -26.00 15.79 9.54
N LYS A 32 -24.67 15.79 9.35
CA LYS A 32 -23.71 15.22 10.32
C LYS A 32 -23.89 15.81 11.72
N ALA A 33 -24.18 17.11 11.82
CA ALA A 33 -24.40 17.78 13.10
C ALA A 33 -25.62 17.22 13.84
N SER A 34 -26.73 17.01 13.13
CA SER A 34 -27.94 16.39 13.71
C SER A 34 -27.67 14.96 14.17
N PHE A 35 -26.96 14.17 13.34
CA PHE A 35 -26.58 12.80 13.68
C PHE A 35 -25.79 12.72 15.00
N PHE A 36 -24.73 13.52 15.15
CA PHE A 36 -23.93 13.52 16.38
C PHE A 36 -24.70 14.08 17.58
N ASN A 37 -25.62 15.02 17.36
CA ASN A 37 -26.50 15.50 18.42
C ASN A 37 -27.45 14.38 18.90
N TRP A 38 -28.02 13.60 17.99
CA TRP A 38 -28.86 12.44 18.34
C TRP A 38 -28.07 11.35 19.05
N CYS A 39 -26.82 11.09 18.66
CA CYS A 39 -25.94 10.17 19.40
C CYS A 39 -25.71 10.64 20.85
N LYS A 40 -25.46 11.94 21.06
CA LYS A 40 -25.30 12.51 22.40
C LYS A 40 -26.59 12.46 23.21
N GLN A 41 -27.72 12.77 22.60
CA GLN A 41 -29.04 12.71 23.26
C GLN A 41 -29.39 11.26 23.64
N SER A 42 -29.15 10.29 22.76
CA SER A 42 -29.32 8.87 23.05
C SER A 42 -28.46 8.42 24.24
N ALA A 43 -27.21 8.87 24.32
CA ALA A 43 -26.31 8.52 25.43
C ALA A 43 -26.70 9.14 26.78
N SER A 44 -27.24 10.36 26.79
CA SER A 44 -27.57 11.08 28.02
C SER A 44 -29.00 10.88 28.51
N ALA A 45 -29.97 10.77 27.60
CA ALA A 45 -31.40 10.77 27.94
C ALA A 45 -32.05 9.37 27.92
N GLY A 46 -31.45 8.40 27.22
CA GLY A 46 -31.85 6.98 27.30
C GLY A 46 -33.32 6.67 27.01
N GLY A 47 -34.03 7.50 26.23
CA GLY A 47 -35.46 7.32 25.95
C GLY A 47 -35.76 6.27 24.87
N ASP A 48 -36.96 5.69 24.91
CA ASP A 48 -37.46 4.71 23.93
C ASP A 48 -37.42 5.21 22.47
N GLU A 49 -37.44 6.52 22.26
CA GLU A 49 -37.30 7.19 20.96
C GLU A 49 -35.92 6.98 20.30
N PHE A 50 -34.91 6.59 21.09
CA PHE A 50 -33.56 6.28 20.60
C PHE A 50 -33.26 4.79 20.58
N MET A 51 -34.26 3.92 20.77
CA MET A 51 -34.04 2.47 20.76
C MET A 51 -34.14 1.94 19.33
N VAL A 52 -33.07 1.30 18.88
CA VAL A 52 -32.94 0.68 17.55
C VAL A 52 -32.58 -0.80 17.73
N SER A 53 -32.84 -1.61 16.72
CA SER A 53 -32.54 -3.04 16.72
C SER A 53 -31.34 -3.34 15.82
N ILE A 54 -30.33 -4.03 16.34
CA ILE A 54 -29.29 -4.65 15.52
C ILE A 54 -29.46 -6.17 15.65
N GLY A 55 -29.81 -6.83 14.54
CA GLY A 55 -30.20 -8.23 14.59
C GLY A 55 -31.43 -8.44 15.46
N GLU A 56 -31.31 -9.24 16.51
CA GLU A 56 -32.39 -9.53 17.47
C GLU A 56 -32.32 -8.68 18.75
N GLU A 57 -31.26 -7.89 18.92
CA GLU A 57 -31.02 -7.11 20.14
C GLU A 57 -31.47 -5.65 19.98
N ARG A 58 -32.26 -5.16 20.95
CA ARG A 58 -32.71 -3.77 20.99
C ARG A 58 -31.81 -2.97 21.92
N MET A 59 -31.11 -1.98 21.37
CA MET A 59 -30.12 -1.18 22.09
C MET A 59 -30.27 0.32 21.79
N PRO A 60 -29.71 1.20 22.64
CA PRO A 60 -29.70 2.63 22.37
C PRO A 60 -28.94 2.96 21.08
N PHE A 61 -29.40 3.97 20.34
CA PHE A 61 -28.84 4.40 19.07
C PHE A 61 -27.33 4.67 19.11
N PHE A 62 -26.81 5.28 20.18
CA PHE A 62 -25.36 5.51 20.29
C PHE A 62 -24.55 4.21 20.37
N GLU A 63 -25.11 3.17 20.99
CA GLU A 63 -24.48 1.87 21.15
C GLU A 63 -24.58 1.09 19.84
N ALA A 64 -25.73 1.15 19.18
CA ALA A 64 -25.93 0.61 17.85
C ALA A 64 -24.94 1.19 16.82
N VAL A 65 -24.76 2.51 16.81
CA VAL A 65 -23.77 3.16 15.93
C VAL A 65 -22.35 2.66 16.22
N ARG A 66 -21.98 2.45 17.49
CA ARG A 66 -20.67 1.90 17.87
C ARG A 66 -20.51 0.46 17.40
N ALA A 67 -21.55 -0.36 17.56
CA ALA A 67 -21.56 -1.75 17.11
C ALA A 67 -21.41 -1.84 15.59
N SER A 68 -22.20 -1.09 14.81
CA SER A 68 -22.08 -1.07 13.35
C SER A 68 -20.72 -0.54 12.89
N THR A 69 -20.20 0.52 13.52
CA THR A 69 -18.86 1.03 13.19
C THR A 69 -17.77 0.00 13.48
N ARG A 70 -17.91 -0.78 14.55
CA ARG A 70 -16.99 -1.86 14.87
C ARG A 70 -17.10 -3.00 13.85
N SER A 71 -18.30 -3.36 13.41
CA SER A 71 -18.51 -4.36 12.34
C SER A 71 -17.77 -3.97 11.06
N VAL A 72 -17.95 -2.72 10.62
CA VAL A 72 -17.24 -2.17 9.46
C VAL A 72 -15.73 -2.20 9.67
N ALA A 73 -15.24 -1.89 10.88
CA ALA A 73 -13.81 -1.94 11.16
C ALA A 73 -13.24 -3.37 11.01
N PHE A 74 -14.01 -4.40 11.40
CA PHE A 74 -13.64 -5.80 11.17
C PHE A 74 -13.58 -6.14 9.68
N GLU A 75 -14.57 -5.74 8.90
CA GLU A 75 -14.58 -5.96 7.44
C GLU A 75 -13.40 -5.25 6.75
N VAL A 76 -13.07 -4.03 7.18
CA VAL A 76 -11.89 -3.29 6.69
C VAL A 76 -10.61 -4.04 7.04
N GLN A 77 -10.51 -4.56 8.26
CA GLN A 77 -9.35 -5.35 8.69
C GLN A 77 -9.21 -6.65 7.88
N GLU A 78 -10.31 -7.35 7.61
CA GLU A 78 -10.31 -8.56 6.79
C GLU A 78 -9.91 -8.27 5.35
N ASN A 79 -10.48 -7.23 4.74
CA ASN A 79 -10.08 -6.75 3.41
C ASN A 79 -8.61 -6.35 3.36
N PHE A 80 -8.10 -5.72 4.42
CA PHE A 80 -6.69 -5.36 4.52
C PHE A 80 -5.79 -6.61 4.59
N ARG A 81 -6.16 -7.62 5.39
CA ARG A 81 -5.45 -8.91 5.44
C ARG A 81 -5.43 -9.60 4.09
N TYR A 82 -6.58 -9.60 3.39
CA TYR A 82 -6.67 -10.17 2.04
C TYR A 82 -5.71 -9.47 1.07
N ARG A 83 -5.64 -8.13 1.09
CA ARG A 83 -4.71 -7.35 0.25
C ARG A 83 -3.25 -7.55 0.64
N LEU A 84 -2.94 -7.72 1.92
CA LEU A 84 -1.58 -8.04 2.36
C LEU A 84 -1.13 -9.44 1.94
N LEU A 85 -2.06 -10.39 1.81
CA LEU A 85 -1.74 -11.75 1.37
C LEU A 85 -1.60 -11.84 -0.15
N ARG A 86 -2.51 -11.21 -0.90
CA ARG A 86 -2.62 -11.40 -2.35
C ARG A 86 -2.14 -10.22 -3.19
N GLY A 87 -1.86 -9.06 -2.60
CA GLY A 87 -1.64 -7.84 -3.36
C GLY A 87 -2.93 -7.16 -3.79
N THR A 88 -2.83 -6.22 -4.73
CA THR A 88 -3.97 -5.48 -5.28
C THR A 88 -3.91 -5.39 -6.79
N ASP A 89 -5.02 -5.67 -7.46
CA ASP A 89 -5.14 -5.46 -8.89
C ASP A 89 -5.71 -4.06 -9.19
N GLU A 90 -5.04 -3.34 -10.08
CA GLU A 90 -5.46 -2.02 -10.54
C GLU A 90 -5.70 -2.05 -12.05
N ILE A 91 -6.71 -1.33 -12.53
CA ILE A 91 -6.92 -1.16 -13.97
C ILE A 91 -5.82 -0.26 -14.53
N ALA A 92 -5.08 -0.74 -15.53
CA ALA A 92 -4.05 0.02 -16.22
C ALA A 92 -4.66 1.28 -16.85
N ARG A 93 -4.10 2.44 -16.49
CA ARG A 93 -4.48 3.73 -17.07
C ARG A 93 -3.27 4.43 -17.63
N PHE A 94 -3.38 4.91 -18.86
CA PHE A 94 -2.37 5.74 -19.50
C PHE A 94 -3.00 7.08 -19.90
N GLN A 95 -2.44 8.18 -19.38
CA GLN A 95 -2.94 9.54 -19.63
C GLN A 95 -4.45 9.72 -19.33
N GLY A 96 -4.93 9.10 -18.24
CA GLY A 96 -6.34 9.16 -17.83
C GLY A 96 -7.29 8.27 -18.64
N LYS A 97 -6.79 7.48 -19.59
CA LYS A 97 -7.59 6.53 -20.38
C LYS A 97 -7.30 5.09 -19.95
N THR A 98 -8.34 4.27 -19.88
CA THR A 98 -8.22 2.83 -19.64
C THR A 98 -7.46 2.16 -20.77
N VAL A 99 -6.45 1.38 -20.44
CA VAL A 99 -5.73 0.53 -21.38
C VAL A 99 -6.45 -0.82 -21.43
N TYR A 100 -6.66 -1.33 -22.65
CA TYR A 100 -7.33 -2.61 -22.87
C TYR A 100 -6.33 -3.69 -23.22
N LYS A 101 -6.63 -4.91 -22.80
CA LYS A 101 -5.78 -6.07 -23.03
C LYS A 101 -5.73 -6.39 -24.53
N ARG A 102 -4.52 -6.40 -25.10
CA ARG A 102 -4.30 -6.81 -26.49
C ARG A 102 -4.41 -8.32 -26.64
N ASP A 103 -4.90 -8.77 -27.79
CA ASP A 103 -4.93 -10.18 -28.13
C ASP A 103 -3.50 -10.65 -28.48
N PRO A 104 -2.89 -11.58 -27.72
CA PRO A 104 -1.57 -12.10 -28.03
C PRO A 104 -1.48 -12.76 -29.41
N ALA A 105 -2.59 -13.28 -29.92
CA ALA A 105 -2.64 -13.88 -31.26
C ALA A 105 -2.57 -12.84 -32.38
N LEU A 106 -2.88 -11.56 -32.11
CA LEU A 106 -2.88 -10.49 -33.11
C LEU A 106 -1.72 -9.51 -32.93
N ASP A 107 -0.95 -9.63 -31.85
CA ASP A 107 0.10 -8.66 -31.51
C ASP A 107 1.29 -8.68 -32.48
N HIS A 108 1.51 -9.80 -33.18
CA HIS A 108 2.59 -9.97 -34.17
C HIS A 108 2.24 -9.45 -35.57
N LEU A 109 0.97 -9.13 -35.84
CA LEU A 109 0.50 -8.65 -37.14
C LEU A 109 0.64 -7.12 -37.24
N SER A 110 1.02 -6.62 -38.42
CA SER A 110 1.04 -5.18 -38.69
C SER A 110 -0.38 -4.63 -38.84
N ASP A 111 -0.56 -3.31 -38.74
CA ASP A 111 -1.91 -2.71 -38.89
C ASP A 111 -2.48 -2.98 -40.28
N GLN A 112 -1.60 -3.05 -41.28
CA GLN A 112 -1.97 -3.33 -42.66
C GLN A 112 -2.43 -4.79 -42.84
N ASP A 113 -1.75 -5.75 -42.21
CA ASP A 113 -2.18 -7.16 -42.25
C ASP A 113 -3.54 -7.37 -41.56
N LEU A 114 -3.82 -6.60 -40.51
CA LEU A 114 -5.10 -6.66 -39.81
C LEU A 114 -6.24 -6.07 -40.66
N GLU A 115 -5.98 -4.98 -41.38
CA GLU A 115 -6.92 -4.40 -42.33
C GLU A 115 -7.23 -5.39 -43.47
N ASP A 116 -6.20 -6.05 -44.01
CA ASP A 116 -6.34 -7.06 -45.07
C ASP A 116 -7.13 -8.30 -44.60
N LEU A 117 -7.00 -8.68 -43.32
CA LEU A 117 -7.77 -9.74 -42.67
C LEU A 117 -9.18 -9.31 -42.24
N GLY A 118 -9.54 -8.03 -42.40
CA GLY A 118 -10.83 -7.47 -41.99
C GLY A 118 -11.03 -7.37 -40.47
N ILE A 119 -9.95 -7.43 -39.69
CA ILE A 119 -9.99 -7.35 -38.23
C ILE A 119 -9.91 -5.87 -37.82
N THR A 120 -10.99 -5.36 -37.21
CA THR A 120 -11.11 -3.94 -36.88
C THR A 120 -10.40 -3.50 -35.60
N THR A 121 -10.13 -4.43 -34.67
CA THR A 121 -9.52 -4.10 -33.37
C THR A 121 -8.59 -5.20 -32.87
N ARG A 122 -7.43 -4.80 -32.32
CA ARG A 122 -6.41 -5.68 -31.71
C ARG A 122 -6.69 -6.12 -30.26
N TYR A 123 -7.81 -5.66 -29.68
CA TYR A 123 -8.09 -5.83 -28.26
C TYR A 123 -9.03 -7.00 -28.01
N LEU A 124 -8.81 -7.70 -26.90
CA LEU A 124 -9.69 -8.77 -26.45
C LEU A 124 -11.04 -8.20 -26.03
N ARG A 125 -12.08 -8.93 -26.39
CA ARG A 125 -13.47 -8.65 -26.00
C ARG A 125 -14.02 -9.78 -25.16
N ASP A 126 -14.85 -9.43 -24.19
CA ASP A 126 -15.58 -10.38 -23.35
C ASP A 126 -16.75 -11.01 -24.14
N ALA A 127 -17.43 -11.99 -23.55
CA ALA A 127 -18.61 -12.65 -24.10
C ALA A 127 -19.74 -11.69 -24.50
N ASN A 128 -19.80 -10.52 -23.86
CA ASN A 128 -20.76 -9.45 -24.16
C ASN A 128 -20.27 -8.48 -25.26
N GLY A 129 -19.08 -8.69 -25.82
CA GLY A 129 -18.47 -7.85 -26.85
C GLY A 129 -17.76 -6.60 -26.34
N GLU A 130 -17.70 -6.39 -25.02
CA GLU A 130 -17.02 -5.26 -24.38
C GLU A 130 -15.50 -5.49 -24.28
N PHE A 131 -14.70 -4.42 -24.34
CA PHE A 131 -13.24 -4.53 -24.25
C PHE A 131 -12.79 -4.89 -22.84
N ILE A 132 -11.88 -5.86 -22.74
CA ILE A 132 -11.34 -6.29 -21.44
C ILE A 132 -10.24 -5.31 -21.01
N PRO A 133 -10.36 -4.63 -19.85
CA PRO A 133 -9.32 -3.75 -19.36
C PRO A 133 -8.07 -4.55 -18.99
N GLU A 134 -6.90 -3.96 -19.24
CA GLU A 134 -5.65 -4.51 -18.74
C GLU A 134 -5.53 -4.26 -17.24
N MET A 135 -5.13 -5.29 -16.48
CA MET A 135 -4.97 -5.21 -15.03
C MET A 135 -3.49 -5.29 -14.66
N ILE A 136 -3.02 -4.33 -13.87
CA ILE A 136 -1.69 -4.32 -13.27
C ILE A 136 -1.82 -4.91 -11.88
N HIS A 137 -1.09 -5.99 -11.64
CA HIS A 137 -0.98 -6.59 -10.33
C HIS A 137 0.10 -5.88 -9.52
N HIS A 138 -0.27 -5.32 -8.37
CA HIS A 138 0.68 -4.78 -7.40
C HIS A 138 0.89 -5.80 -6.29
N GLU A 139 2.15 -6.22 -6.13
CA GLU A 139 2.56 -7.08 -5.03
C GLU A 139 2.22 -6.46 -3.66
N PRO A 140 1.99 -7.28 -2.63
CA PRO A 140 1.67 -6.78 -1.30
C PRO A 140 2.82 -5.92 -0.75
N SER A 141 2.45 -4.79 -0.13
CA SER A 141 3.43 -3.89 0.47
C SER A 141 4.16 -4.57 1.62
N VAL A 142 5.48 -4.75 1.46
CA VAL A 142 6.36 -5.37 2.47
C VAL A 142 6.24 -4.68 3.83
N HIS A 143 6.13 -3.34 3.85
CA HIS A 143 5.96 -2.58 5.08
C HIS A 143 4.64 -2.88 5.78
N GLY A 144 3.56 -3.04 5.01
CA GLY A 144 2.25 -3.42 5.53
C GLY A 144 2.25 -4.83 6.11
N VAL A 145 2.92 -5.77 5.44
CA VAL A 145 3.07 -7.15 5.90
C VAL A 145 3.89 -7.20 7.20
N LEU A 146 5.03 -6.51 7.26
CA LEU A 146 5.86 -6.45 8.47
C LEU A 146 5.12 -5.79 9.64
N ALA A 147 4.38 -4.70 9.40
CA ALA A 147 3.58 -4.06 10.44
C ALA A 147 2.46 -4.97 10.96
N PHE A 148 1.82 -5.73 10.06
CA PHE A 148 0.80 -6.70 10.44
C PHE A 148 1.40 -7.87 11.25
N LEU A 149 2.52 -8.43 10.80
CA LEU A 149 3.23 -9.49 11.53
C LEU A 149 3.75 -9.01 12.89
N ALA A 150 4.22 -7.77 12.98
CA ALA A 150 4.65 -7.16 14.25
C ALA A 150 3.48 -6.99 15.23
N ALA A 151 2.26 -6.75 14.74
CA ALA A 151 1.06 -6.62 15.56
C ALA A 151 0.54 -7.98 16.07
N GLU A 152 0.51 -9.00 15.21
CA GLU A 152 0.03 -10.35 15.57
C GLU A 152 1.09 -11.15 16.36
N PHE A 153 2.36 -11.02 16.00
CA PHE A 153 3.48 -11.78 16.56
C PHE A 153 4.60 -10.86 17.09
N PRO A 154 4.32 -10.03 18.12
CA PRO A 154 5.25 -9.01 18.60
C PRO A 154 6.57 -9.59 19.14
N LYS A 155 6.59 -10.84 19.62
CA LYS A 155 7.81 -11.50 20.10
C LYS A 155 8.82 -11.77 18.98
N GLN A 156 8.33 -12.17 17.80
CA GLN A 156 9.17 -12.55 16.66
C GLN A 156 9.47 -11.34 15.78
N TRP A 157 8.43 -10.57 15.44
CA TRP A 157 8.45 -9.50 14.44
C TRP A 157 8.34 -8.08 15.02
N GLY A 158 8.19 -7.95 16.34
CA GLY A 158 8.15 -6.65 16.98
C GLY A 158 9.49 -5.91 16.90
N ASN A 159 9.44 -4.60 17.05
CA ASN A 159 10.63 -3.75 17.05
C ASN A 159 11.53 -4.10 18.24
N LYS A 160 12.63 -4.81 17.97
CA LYS A 160 13.66 -5.10 18.97
C LYS A 160 14.61 -3.91 19.03
N SER A 161 14.46 -3.05 20.03
CA SER A 161 15.43 -1.99 20.32
C SER A 161 16.25 -2.35 21.55
N THR A 162 17.56 -2.44 21.38
CA THR A 162 18.52 -2.51 22.49
C THR A 162 18.94 -1.08 22.82
N VAL A 163 18.41 -0.53 23.90
CA VAL A 163 18.85 0.78 24.40
C VAL A 163 20.07 0.55 25.27
N GLU A 164 21.26 0.80 24.73
CA GLU A 164 22.50 0.79 25.51
C GLU A 164 22.56 2.05 26.39
N ILE A 165 22.21 1.87 27.66
CA ILE A 165 22.29 2.93 28.67
C ILE A 165 23.74 2.98 29.18
N ASN A 166 24.57 3.78 28.51
CA ASN A 166 25.89 4.15 29.03
C ASN A 166 25.73 5.12 30.22
N GLN A 167 25.49 4.56 31.40
CA GLN A 167 25.20 5.29 32.63
C GLN A 167 26.49 5.86 33.26
N ARG A 168 27.00 6.98 32.73
CA ARG A 168 27.98 7.83 33.44
C ARG A 168 27.26 9.00 34.12
N SER A 169 26.46 8.70 35.13
CA SER A 169 26.07 9.55 36.28
C SER A 169 24.71 9.12 36.84
N THR A 170 24.66 8.94 38.14
CA THR A 170 23.45 8.69 38.92
C THR A 170 22.59 9.95 38.96
N GLY A 171 21.64 10.05 38.05
CA GLY A 171 20.59 11.07 38.05
C GLY A 171 19.34 10.54 37.35
N VAL A 172 18.17 10.74 37.97
CA VAL A 172 16.87 10.30 37.45
C VAL A 172 16.65 10.85 36.04
N GLN A 173 16.48 9.96 35.05
CA GLN A 173 16.13 10.35 33.68
C GLN A 173 14.66 10.07 33.39
N VAL A 174 13.95 11.12 33.00
CA VAL A 174 12.59 11.06 32.46
C VAL A 174 12.68 10.47 31.05
N VAL A 175 12.07 9.30 30.84
CA VAL A 175 11.88 8.69 29.53
C VAL A 175 10.92 9.58 28.73
N LYS A 176 11.47 10.48 27.90
CA LYS A 176 10.68 11.19 26.89
C LYS A 176 10.64 10.31 25.65
N HIS A 177 9.48 9.77 25.31
CA HIS A 177 9.22 9.22 23.98
C HIS A 177 9.42 10.34 22.96
N GLN A 178 10.55 10.32 22.25
CA GLN A 178 10.78 11.24 21.14
C GLN A 178 9.85 10.85 20.01
N PHE A 179 8.85 11.70 19.75
CA PHE A 179 8.22 11.77 18.44
C PHE A 179 9.31 12.04 17.40
N ALA A 180 9.36 11.22 16.36
CA ALA A 180 10.38 11.20 15.33
C ALA A 180 10.66 12.60 14.72
N PRO A 181 11.90 13.11 14.77
CA PRO A 181 12.30 14.25 13.95
C PRO A 181 12.70 13.80 12.54
N LYS A 182 12.42 14.67 11.56
CA LYS A 182 12.73 14.52 10.12
C LYS A 182 14.18 14.08 9.86
N PRO A 183 14.43 13.29 8.78
CA PRO A 183 15.75 12.76 8.49
C PRO A 183 16.70 13.87 7.96
N SER A 184 17.79 14.12 8.68
CA SER A 184 18.99 14.76 8.13
C SER A 184 19.98 13.68 7.70
N LEU A 185 20.43 13.75 6.45
CA LEU A 185 21.41 12.82 5.85
C LEU A 185 22.75 12.82 6.62
N PRO A 186 23.35 11.64 6.89
CA PRO A 186 24.70 11.55 7.46
C PRO A 186 25.81 11.75 6.41
N PRO A 187 27.01 12.21 6.81
CA PRO A 187 28.16 12.37 5.92
C PRO A 187 28.80 11.03 5.56
N VAL A 188 29.26 10.95 4.30
CA VAL A 188 29.93 9.79 3.69
C VAL A 188 31.24 9.47 4.44
N GLN A 189 31.37 8.24 4.94
CA GLN A 189 32.64 7.66 5.38
C GLN A 189 33.13 6.66 4.34
N GLU A 190 34.40 6.77 3.98
CA GLU A 190 35.12 5.89 3.05
C GLU A 190 35.10 4.43 3.52
N VAL A 191 34.78 3.53 2.59
CA VAL A 191 34.66 2.09 2.82
C VAL A 191 36.06 1.46 2.80
N ALA A 192 36.49 0.89 3.94
CA ALA A 192 37.61 -0.05 3.98
C ALA A 192 37.16 -1.45 3.50
N PRO A 193 38.01 -2.22 2.80
CA PRO A 193 37.61 -3.48 2.18
C PRO A 193 37.29 -4.59 3.19
N VAL A 194 36.24 -5.33 2.86
CA VAL A 194 35.60 -6.41 3.63
C VAL A 194 36.54 -7.61 3.83
N ALA A 195 36.77 -7.99 5.08
CA ALA A 195 37.33 -9.30 5.43
C ALA A 195 36.22 -10.37 5.36
N ALA A 196 36.55 -11.54 4.81
CA ALA A 196 35.62 -12.67 4.64
C ALA A 196 35.07 -13.14 5.99
N ILE A 197 33.73 -13.19 6.10
CA ILE A 197 33.00 -13.69 7.26
C ILE A 197 32.70 -15.18 7.01
N GLU A 198 33.19 -16.05 7.88
CA GLU A 198 32.83 -17.48 7.92
C GLU A 198 31.37 -17.64 8.37
N PRO A 199 30.62 -18.64 7.84
CA PRO A 199 29.23 -18.84 8.21
C PRO A 199 29.11 -19.33 9.66
N PRO A 200 28.18 -18.77 10.46
CA PRO A 200 27.93 -19.25 11.82
C PRO A 200 27.28 -20.64 11.80
N ILE A 201 27.85 -21.56 12.56
CA ILE A 201 27.27 -22.86 12.90
C ILE A 201 26.06 -22.56 13.81
N ILE A 202 24.87 -22.86 13.32
CA ILE A 202 23.63 -22.78 14.10
C ILE A 202 23.43 -24.17 14.72
N ASP A 203 23.74 -24.31 16.01
CA ASP A 203 23.22 -25.41 16.82
C ASP A 203 21.73 -25.12 17.08
N VAL A 204 20.86 -25.77 16.30
CA VAL A 204 19.43 -25.79 16.57
C VAL A 204 19.21 -26.86 17.64
N GLU A 205 18.89 -26.44 18.86
CA GLU A 205 18.36 -27.33 19.90
C GLU A 205 17.08 -27.98 19.36
N SER A 206 17.15 -29.30 19.11
CA SER A 206 16.14 -30.12 18.45
C SER A 206 14.97 -30.54 19.36
N ASP A 207 14.91 -30.03 20.59
CA ASP A 207 14.04 -30.58 21.63
C ASP A 207 12.63 -29.96 21.66
N ASP A 208 12.39 -28.81 21.01
CA ASP A 208 11.08 -28.14 21.02
C ASP A 208 10.20 -28.46 19.78
N LEU A 209 10.68 -29.26 18.82
CA LEU A 209 9.90 -29.67 17.63
C LEU A 209 9.29 -31.07 17.75
N ALA A 210 9.75 -31.88 18.72
CA ALA A 210 9.32 -33.26 18.90
C ALA A 210 7.95 -33.40 19.60
N ASP A 211 7.49 -32.36 20.30
CA ASP A 211 6.21 -32.39 21.06
C ASP A 211 4.98 -32.01 20.19
N LEU A 212 5.19 -31.57 18.93
CA LEU A 212 4.13 -31.15 18.00
C LEU A 212 3.82 -32.20 16.90
N LEU A 213 4.67 -33.20 16.72
CA LEU A 213 4.54 -34.25 15.71
C LEU A 213 4.67 -35.61 16.40
N GLY A 214 3.54 -36.13 16.89
CA GLY A 214 3.45 -37.38 17.64
C GLY A 214 4.32 -38.52 17.09
N GLU A 215 5.01 -39.18 18.01
CA GLU A 215 5.97 -40.26 17.77
C GLU A 215 5.31 -41.51 17.14
N GLU A 216 5.86 -41.98 16.01
CA GLU A 216 6.02 -43.41 15.74
C GLU A 216 7.43 -43.66 15.12
N PRO A 217 8.26 -44.58 15.65
CA PRO A 217 9.66 -44.71 15.25
C PRO A 217 9.92 -45.98 14.43
N ILE A 218 10.56 -45.91 13.25
CA ILE A 218 11.38 -47.03 12.72
C ILE A 218 12.58 -46.52 11.88
N ALA A 219 13.76 -46.64 12.51
CA ALA A 219 15.05 -47.16 12.03
C ALA A 219 15.74 -46.67 10.74
N ASN A 220 16.94 -46.11 10.98
CA ASN A 220 18.25 -46.47 10.40
C ASN A 220 18.41 -46.48 8.87
N HIS A 221 19.29 -45.60 8.36
CA HIS A 221 20.66 -46.02 8.02
C HIS A 221 21.55 -44.82 7.69
N ALA A 222 22.70 -44.78 8.34
CA ALA A 222 23.85 -43.94 8.02
C ALA A 222 24.57 -44.45 6.76
N GLU A 223 25.12 -43.54 5.95
CA GLU A 223 26.45 -43.73 5.35
C GLU A 223 27.01 -42.42 4.78
N THR A 224 28.10 -41.97 5.40
CA THR A 224 28.99 -40.90 4.97
C THR A 224 29.92 -41.38 3.85
N VAL A 225 30.07 -40.59 2.79
CA VAL A 225 31.21 -40.69 1.85
C VAL A 225 31.75 -39.28 1.58
N PRO A 226 33.05 -39.01 1.81
CA PRO A 226 33.65 -37.72 1.51
C PRO A 226 34.16 -37.70 0.07
N VAL A 227 33.78 -36.68 -0.72
CA VAL A 227 34.35 -36.44 -2.05
C VAL A 227 35.00 -35.06 -2.08
N ALA A 228 36.28 -35.08 -2.43
CA ALA A 228 37.21 -33.97 -2.45
C ALA A 228 36.86 -32.88 -3.49
N GLN A 229 37.06 -31.62 -3.10
CA GLN A 229 37.06 -30.45 -3.97
C GLN A 229 38.28 -30.41 -4.88
N PRO A 230 38.13 -30.16 -6.20
CA PRO A 230 39.24 -29.77 -7.07
C PRO A 230 39.49 -28.26 -6.98
N ALA A 231 40.76 -27.88 -6.78
CA ALA A 231 41.22 -26.49 -6.74
C ALA A 231 41.18 -25.82 -8.13
N PRO A 232 40.81 -24.53 -8.24
CA PRO A 232 40.96 -23.76 -9.47
C PRO A 232 42.40 -23.23 -9.66
N PRO A 233 42.86 -23.06 -10.92
CA PRO A 233 44.26 -22.79 -11.24
C PRO A 233 44.70 -21.33 -11.00
N VAL A 234 46.00 -21.21 -10.70
CA VAL A 234 46.79 -19.99 -10.56
C VAL A 234 46.82 -19.21 -11.88
N VAL A 235 46.48 -17.92 -11.85
CA VAL A 235 46.64 -17.00 -12.99
C VAL A 235 47.77 -16.02 -12.66
N GLU A 236 48.79 -16.00 -13.52
CA GLU A 236 49.93 -15.08 -13.44
C GLU A 236 49.52 -13.63 -13.77
N PRO A 237 50.16 -12.61 -13.16
CA PRO A 237 49.78 -11.21 -13.35
C PRO A 237 50.34 -10.64 -14.66
N VAL A 238 49.45 -10.15 -15.53
CA VAL A 238 49.83 -9.39 -16.74
C VAL A 238 50.16 -7.95 -16.36
N SER A 239 51.37 -7.54 -16.72
CA SER A 239 51.99 -6.23 -16.53
C SER A 239 51.23 -5.11 -17.22
N ALA A 240 50.82 -4.07 -16.47
CA ALA A 240 50.29 -2.83 -17.02
C ALA A 240 51.42 -1.87 -17.48
N PRO A 241 51.32 -1.20 -18.65
CA PRO A 241 52.21 -0.09 -19.00
C PRO A 241 51.75 1.24 -18.35
N PRO A 242 52.68 2.20 -18.17
CA PRO A 242 52.52 3.33 -17.24
C PRO A 242 51.55 4.42 -17.71
N SER A 243 50.79 4.91 -16.72
CA SER A 243 49.86 6.03 -16.73
C SER A 243 50.50 7.34 -17.21
N GLN A 244 49.95 7.91 -18.30
CA GLN A 244 50.04 9.35 -18.55
C GLN A 244 48.88 10.04 -17.81
N PRO A 245 49.06 11.27 -17.29
CA PRO A 245 47.99 11.98 -16.59
C PRO A 245 46.93 12.43 -17.59
N GLU A 246 45.85 11.66 -17.70
CA GLU A 246 44.69 12.03 -18.49
C GLU A 246 44.11 13.35 -17.97
N LYS A 247 44.08 14.34 -18.86
CA LYS A 247 43.41 15.61 -18.62
C LYS A 247 41.95 15.30 -18.35
N VAL A 248 41.51 15.59 -17.12
CA VAL A 248 40.13 15.42 -16.63
C VAL A 248 39.15 15.84 -17.72
N SER A 249 38.32 14.89 -18.19
CA SER A 249 37.37 15.12 -19.28
C SER A 249 36.42 16.26 -18.91
N GLU A 250 36.00 17.06 -19.89
CA GLU A 250 35.12 18.23 -19.68
C GLU A 250 33.81 17.85 -18.98
N LEU A 251 33.34 16.62 -19.20
CA LEU A 251 32.14 16.08 -18.58
C LEU A 251 32.36 15.78 -17.08
N THR A 252 33.54 15.30 -16.69
CA THR A 252 33.93 15.18 -15.27
C THR A 252 34.08 16.54 -14.60
N ARG A 253 34.56 17.57 -15.31
CA ARG A 253 34.62 18.93 -14.77
C ARG A 253 33.23 19.54 -14.57
N ASP A 254 32.33 19.38 -15.54
CA ASP A 254 30.94 19.86 -15.41
C ASP A 254 30.18 19.14 -14.30
N LEU A 255 30.41 17.83 -14.11
CA LEU A 255 29.82 17.09 -12.99
C LEU A 255 30.37 17.53 -11.64
N LEU A 256 31.68 17.78 -11.53
CA LEU A 256 32.29 18.30 -10.30
C LEU A 256 31.81 19.73 -9.99
N ASP A 257 31.67 20.59 -11.00
CA ASP A 257 31.12 21.95 -10.84
C ASP A 257 29.64 21.93 -10.44
N ARG A 258 28.85 20.99 -10.98
CA ARG A 258 27.46 20.77 -10.57
C ARG A 258 27.34 20.24 -9.15
N LEU A 259 28.29 19.41 -8.71
CA LEU A 259 28.33 18.88 -7.34
C LEU A 259 28.78 19.96 -6.33
N ALA A 260 29.67 20.86 -6.73
CA ALA A 260 30.19 21.95 -5.90
C ALA A 260 29.15 23.08 -5.66
N ARG A 261 28.14 23.21 -6.51
CA ARG A 261 27.03 24.16 -6.31
C ARG A 261 26.00 23.58 -5.34
N ARG A 262 25.95 24.13 -4.11
CA ARG A 262 24.96 23.80 -3.07
C ARG A 262 23.52 23.82 -3.64
N PRO A 263 22.67 22.84 -3.29
CA PRO A 263 21.29 22.83 -3.73
C PRO A 263 20.48 23.82 -2.89
N GLY A 264 20.16 24.98 -3.47
CA GLY A 264 19.23 25.90 -2.84
C GLY A 264 19.12 27.26 -3.54
N ALA A 265 17.96 27.49 -4.16
CA ALA A 265 17.15 28.72 -4.12
C ALA A 265 16.50 29.09 -5.48
N GLU A 266 17.07 28.73 -6.63
CA GLU A 266 16.59 29.25 -7.93
C GLU A 266 15.80 28.24 -8.79
N ARG A 267 15.30 27.15 -8.20
CA ARG A 267 14.43 26.17 -8.89
C ARG A 267 12.99 26.15 -8.37
N ALA A 268 12.48 27.27 -7.85
CA ALA A 268 11.06 27.41 -7.61
C ALA A 268 10.42 28.16 -8.79
N ALA A 269 9.73 27.42 -9.66
CA ALA A 269 8.77 28.05 -10.56
C ALA A 269 7.70 28.77 -9.70
N PRO A 270 7.22 29.96 -10.10
CA PRO A 270 6.21 30.68 -9.33
C PRO A 270 4.93 29.85 -9.28
N ILE A 271 4.56 29.40 -8.08
CA ILE A 271 3.28 28.74 -7.81
C ILE A 271 2.21 29.83 -7.87
N ILE A 272 1.55 29.96 -9.02
CA ILE A 272 0.29 30.69 -9.14
C ILE A 272 -0.75 29.90 -8.35
N SER A 273 -1.19 30.46 -7.24
CA SER A 273 -2.23 29.91 -6.38
C SER A 273 -3.60 30.01 -7.07
N SER A 274 -3.97 28.98 -7.82
CA SER A 274 -5.37 28.74 -8.21
C SER A 274 -6.12 28.01 -7.09
N PRO A 275 -7.42 28.30 -6.87
CA PRO A 275 -8.14 27.81 -5.71
C PRO A 275 -8.41 26.31 -5.81
N ILE A 276 -7.88 25.57 -4.84
CA ILE A 276 -8.42 24.34 -4.21
C ILE A 276 -9.46 23.61 -5.07
N PHE A 277 -8.98 22.82 -6.03
CA PHE A 277 -9.75 21.73 -6.60
C PHE A 277 -9.86 20.64 -5.54
N ARG A 278 -11.09 20.33 -5.12
CA ARG A 278 -11.40 19.19 -4.27
C ARG A 278 -11.07 17.91 -5.05
N PRO A 279 -10.37 16.92 -4.47
CA PRO A 279 -10.30 15.61 -5.09
C PRO A 279 -11.72 15.02 -5.17
N GLU A 280 -12.08 14.67 -6.40
CA GLU A 280 -13.38 14.20 -6.85
C GLU A 280 -13.81 12.96 -6.08
N ALA A 281 -14.90 13.10 -5.33
CA ALA A 281 -15.74 12.00 -4.86
C ALA A 281 -16.91 11.74 -5.82
N ASP A 282 -16.87 12.33 -7.02
CA ASP A 282 -17.95 12.33 -8.03
C ASP A 282 -17.76 11.28 -9.14
N ASP A 283 -16.65 10.55 -9.14
CA ASP A 283 -16.27 9.64 -10.24
C ASP A 283 -16.78 8.20 -10.11
N LEU A 284 -17.60 7.89 -9.10
CA LEU A 284 -18.20 6.57 -8.88
C LEU A 284 -19.71 6.52 -9.19
N ASP A 285 -20.30 7.58 -9.74
CA ASP A 285 -21.73 7.58 -10.08
C ASP A 285 -21.98 6.88 -11.44
N GLN A 286 -22.47 5.64 -11.39
CA GLN A 286 -22.85 4.83 -12.57
C GLN A 286 -23.89 5.51 -13.49
N ARG A 287 -24.58 6.56 -13.02
CA ARG A 287 -25.58 7.31 -13.80
C ARG A 287 -24.98 8.23 -14.87
N ARG A 288 -23.67 8.50 -14.84
CA ARG A 288 -22.98 9.35 -15.83
C ARG A 288 -22.20 8.58 -16.90
N ILE A 289 -22.12 7.25 -16.82
CA ILE A 289 -21.47 6.39 -17.83
C ILE A 289 -22.45 6.02 -18.96
N GLY A 290 -23.34 6.95 -19.32
CA GLY A 290 -24.24 6.83 -20.47
C GLY A 290 -23.57 7.32 -21.75
N ALA A 291 -24.01 6.79 -22.90
CA ALA A 291 -23.52 7.15 -24.22
C ALA A 291 -23.46 8.68 -24.41
N GLY A 292 -22.31 9.15 -24.90
CA GLY A 292 -21.87 10.54 -24.84
C GLY A 292 -22.95 11.58 -25.14
N SER A 293 -23.16 12.51 -24.21
CA SER A 293 -23.92 13.72 -24.49
C SER A 293 -23.05 14.65 -25.36
N GLY A 294 -23.42 14.81 -26.62
CA GLY A 294 -22.87 15.85 -27.49
C GLY A 294 -23.05 17.25 -26.87
N PRO A 295 -22.24 18.23 -27.27
CA PRO A 295 -22.33 19.58 -26.76
C PRO A 295 -23.73 20.18 -27.07
N PRO A 296 -24.30 20.98 -26.15
CA PRO A 296 -25.60 21.59 -26.36
C PRO A 296 -25.58 22.52 -27.59
N PRO A 297 -26.70 22.63 -28.33
CA PRO A 297 -26.78 23.49 -29.50
C PRO A 297 -26.52 24.94 -29.09
N GLY A 298 -25.41 25.52 -29.56
CA GLY A 298 -25.03 26.92 -29.30
C GLY A 298 -23.60 27.16 -28.80
N ALA A 299 -22.77 26.12 -28.58
CA ALA A 299 -21.38 26.33 -28.21
C ALA A 299 -20.51 26.78 -29.40
N VAL A 300 -20.12 28.06 -29.41
CA VAL A 300 -19.17 28.63 -30.38
C VAL A 300 -17.75 28.29 -29.93
N LYS A 301 -16.99 27.64 -30.82
CA LYS A 301 -15.57 27.34 -30.62
C LYS A 301 -14.76 28.60 -30.94
N VAL A 302 -14.13 29.20 -29.93
CA VAL A 302 -13.15 30.27 -30.14
C VAL A 302 -11.83 29.60 -30.54
N VAL A 303 -11.30 30.02 -31.69
CA VAL A 303 -9.99 29.59 -32.24
C VAL A 303 -8.88 30.37 -31.56
#